data_AF-A0AAU7JC98-F1
#
_entry.id   AF-A0AAU7JC98-F1
#
_cell.length_a   1.000
_cell.length_b   1.000
_cell.length_c   1.000
_cell.angle_alpha   90.00
_cell.angle_beta   90.00
_cell.angle_gamma   90.00
#
_symmetry.space_group_name_H-M   'P 1'
#
loop_
_entity.id
_entity.type
_entity.pdbx_description
1 polymer ?
#
loop_
_entity_poly.entity_id
_entity_poly.type
_entity_poly.pdbx_seq_one_letter_code
_entity_poly.pdbx_strand_id
1 'polypeptide(L)'
;MKPHSLPIRVYYEDTDFSGVVYHASYLRFLERGRTEFIRDLGVDQALLHGDHGFGFVVRRMTIDWLKPARMDDVVVVETRPALLKAASMTLTQRVVLGEETLVAAEVLIASVVHGRPSRLPPDIRERITAAAQDAGVDVSPKTRR
;
A
#
# COMPACT_ATOMS: atom_id res chain seq x y z
N MET A 1 10.82 -3.54 14.06
CA MET A 1 10.86 -3.68 12.59
C MET A 1 9.99 -2.58 11.97
N LYS A 2 10.60 -1.57 11.32
CA LYS A 2 9.91 -0.33 10.97
C LYS A 2 9.22 -0.48 9.60
N PRO A 3 7.90 -0.30 9.48
CA PRO A 3 7.24 -0.22 8.18
C PRO A 3 7.67 1.04 7.45
N HIS A 4 7.40 1.09 6.14
CA HIS A 4 7.25 2.38 5.49
C HIS A 4 6.08 3.12 6.16
N SER A 5 6.31 4.38 6.55
CA SER A 5 5.37 5.18 7.34
C SER A 5 5.14 6.53 6.68
N LEU A 6 3.88 6.81 6.32
CA LEU A 6 3.47 8.08 5.74
C LEU A 6 2.53 8.82 6.71
N PRO A 7 2.95 9.93 7.32
CA PRO A 7 2.05 10.76 8.12
C PRO A 7 1.06 11.52 7.21
N ILE A 8 -0.21 11.55 7.60
CA ILE A 8 -1.29 12.25 6.92
C ILE A 8 -2.09 13.05 7.95
N ARG A 9 -2.24 14.35 7.72
CA ARG A 9 -3.19 15.19 8.46
C ARG A 9 -4.58 14.97 7.89
N VAL A 10 -5.56 14.74 8.77
CA VAL A 10 -6.98 14.71 8.39
C VAL A 10 -7.48 16.14 8.19
N TYR A 11 -8.05 16.41 7.02
CA TYR A 11 -8.68 17.70 6.70
C TYR A 11 -10.20 17.58 6.59
N TYR A 12 -10.87 18.73 6.48
CA TYR A 12 -12.34 18.79 6.37
C TYR A 12 -12.87 17.91 5.23
N GLU A 13 -12.18 17.91 4.09
CA GLU A 13 -12.52 17.11 2.90
C GLU A 13 -12.48 15.58 3.13
N ASP A 14 -11.82 15.13 4.19
CA ASP A 14 -11.75 13.70 4.52
C ASP A 14 -12.91 13.26 5.40
N THR A 15 -13.64 14.18 6.02
CA THR A 15 -14.72 13.93 6.98
C THR A 15 -16.11 13.90 6.35
N ASP A 16 -17.07 13.25 7.01
CA ASP A 16 -18.48 13.26 6.62
C ASP A 16 -19.40 13.85 7.72
N PHE A 17 -20.72 13.80 7.49
CA PHE A 17 -21.72 14.36 8.42
C PHE A 17 -21.70 13.72 9.82
N SER A 18 -21.07 12.56 10.00
CA SER A 18 -20.92 11.90 11.30
C SER A 18 -19.79 12.50 12.15
N GLY A 19 -19.02 13.46 11.60
CA GLY A 19 -17.96 14.16 12.33
C GLY A 19 -16.65 13.38 12.44
N VAL A 20 -16.50 12.30 11.67
CA VAL A 20 -15.28 11.50 11.56
C VAL A 20 -14.85 11.34 10.10
N VAL A 21 -13.66 10.79 9.88
CA VAL A 21 -13.17 10.48 8.52
C VAL A 21 -14.13 9.52 7.81
N TYR A 22 -14.59 9.90 6.63
CA TYR A 22 -15.42 9.07 5.76
C TYR A 22 -14.66 7.80 5.38
N HIS A 23 -15.32 6.64 5.47
CA HIS A 23 -14.67 5.33 5.27
C HIS A 23 -13.92 5.23 3.92
N ALA A 24 -14.41 5.86 2.84
CA ALA A 24 -13.74 5.85 1.54
C ALA A 24 -12.52 6.78 1.47
N SER A 25 -12.42 7.80 2.34
CA SER A 25 -11.24 8.67 2.43
C SER A 25 -9.98 7.86 2.80
N TYR A 26 -10.13 6.81 3.62
CA TYR A 26 -9.04 5.89 3.92
C TYR A 26 -8.49 5.18 2.67
N LEU A 27 -9.27 4.97 1.61
CA LEU A 27 -8.74 4.40 0.36
C LEU A 27 -7.68 5.32 -0.27
N ARG A 28 -7.88 6.64 -0.21
CA ARG A 28 -6.90 7.64 -0.67
C ARG A 28 -5.65 7.62 0.21
N PHE A 29 -5.81 7.51 1.53
CA PHE A 29 -4.68 7.42 2.46
C PHE A 29 -3.84 6.17 2.19
N LEU A 30 -4.51 5.03 2.04
CA LEU A 30 -3.88 3.75 1.75
C LEU A 30 -3.19 3.77 0.38
N GLU A 31 -3.81 4.38 -0.64
CA GLU A 31 -3.17 4.57 -1.94
C GLU A 31 -1.88 5.39 -1.85
N ARG A 32 -1.91 6.56 -1.21
CA ARG A 32 -0.71 7.38 -0.99
C ARG A 32 0.38 6.57 -0.28
N GLY A 33 0.02 5.80 0.76
CA GLY A 33 0.96 4.93 1.45
C GLY A 33 1.62 3.87 0.56
N ARG A 34 0.90 3.31 -0.42
CA ARG A 34 1.49 2.39 -1.41
C ARG A 34 2.38 3.11 -2.40
N THR A 35 1.96 4.28 -2.87
CA THR A 35 2.70 5.08 -3.83
C THR A 35 4.03 5.55 -3.26
N GLU A 36 4.04 6.07 -2.03
CA GLU A 36 5.26 6.45 -1.34
C GLU A 36 6.14 5.25 -1.00
N PHE A 37 5.57 4.11 -0.59
CA PHE A 37 6.35 2.88 -0.39
C PHE A 37 7.10 2.48 -1.66
N ILE A 38 6.44 2.47 -2.83
CA ILE A 38 7.09 2.14 -4.10
C ILE A 38 8.14 3.20 -4.50
N ARG A 39 7.88 4.48 -4.23
CA ARG A 39 8.84 5.56 -4.47
C ARG A 39 10.11 5.41 -3.62
N ASP A 40 9.97 5.04 -2.35
CA ASP A 40 11.11 4.80 -1.44
C ASP A 40 11.99 3.63 -1.89
N LEU A 41 11.45 2.70 -2.69
CA LEU A 41 12.24 1.65 -3.35
C LEU A 41 13.04 2.15 -4.56
N GLY A 42 12.93 3.44 -4.90
CA GLY A 42 13.55 4.05 -6.08
C GLY A 42 12.82 3.73 -7.39
N VAL A 43 11.52 3.41 -7.33
CA VAL A 43 10.71 3.10 -8.51
C VAL A 43 9.86 4.32 -8.87
N ASP A 44 10.23 5.01 -9.95
CA ASP A 44 9.41 6.08 -10.53
C ASP A 44 8.29 5.48 -11.38
N GLN A 45 7.11 5.36 -10.78
CA GLN A 45 5.94 4.80 -11.45
C GLN A 45 5.45 5.64 -12.63
N ALA A 46 5.60 6.96 -12.57
CA ALA A 46 5.14 7.85 -13.65
C ALA A 46 6.04 7.71 -14.88
N LEU A 47 7.36 7.66 -14.67
CA LEU A 47 8.32 7.40 -15.73
C LEU A 47 8.11 6.02 -16.37
N LEU A 48 8.01 4.97 -15.55
CA LEU A 48 7.76 3.60 -16.04
C LEU A 48 6.43 3.48 -16.80
N HIS A 49 5.41 4.23 -16.39
CA HIS A 49 4.16 4.29 -17.12
C HIS A 49 4.31 4.99 -18.47
N GLY A 50 4.99 6.13 -18.52
CA GLY A 50 5.23 6.88 -19.76
C GLY A 50 6.07 6.12 -20.78
N ASP A 51 7.18 5.52 -20.33
CA ASP A 51 8.15 4.89 -21.22
C ASP A 51 7.74 3.47 -21.64
N HIS A 52 7.04 2.75 -20.76
CA HIS A 52 6.81 1.30 -20.93
C HIS A 52 5.35 0.89 -20.72
N GLY A 53 4.43 1.82 -20.45
CA GLY A 53 3.03 1.50 -20.14
C GLY A 53 2.88 0.65 -18.88
N PHE A 54 3.91 0.57 -18.04
CA PHE A 54 3.91 -0.24 -16.82
C PHE A 54 3.07 0.43 -15.73
N GLY A 55 2.49 -0.37 -14.85
CA GLY A 55 1.82 0.15 -13.67
C GLY A 55 1.32 -0.95 -12.74
N PHE A 56 0.79 -0.53 -11.61
CA PHE A 56 0.11 -1.38 -10.66
C PHE A 56 -1.39 -1.09 -10.63
N VAL A 57 -2.20 -2.14 -10.62
CA VAL A 57 -3.65 -2.03 -10.46
C VAL A 57 -4.12 -2.84 -9.25
N VAL A 58 -5.05 -2.29 -8.48
CA VAL A 58 -5.67 -3.01 -7.36
C VAL A 58 -6.60 -4.08 -7.93
N ARG A 59 -6.40 -5.35 -7.55
CA ARG A 59 -7.23 -6.49 -7.95
C ARG A 59 -8.22 -6.91 -6.87
N ARG A 60 -7.83 -6.80 -5.60
CA ARG A 60 -8.66 -7.13 -4.44
C ARG A 60 -8.17 -6.33 -3.24
N MET A 61 -9.10 -5.92 -2.40
CA MET A 61 -8.80 -5.29 -1.12
C MET A 61 -9.78 -5.79 -0.06
N THR A 62 -9.27 -6.13 1.12
CA THR A 62 -10.05 -6.42 2.33
C THR A 62 -9.70 -5.37 3.36
N ILE A 63 -10.70 -4.73 3.98
CA ILE A 63 -10.52 -3.61 4.89
C ILE A 63 -11.40 -3.80 6.11
N ASP A 64 -10.80 -3.61 7.29
CA ASP A 64 -11.49 -3.52 8.56
C ASP A 64 -11.36 -2.08 9.11
N TRP A 65 -12.50 -1.43 9.36
CA TRP A 65 -12.57 -0.13 10.03
C TRP A 65 -12.81 -0.35 11.52
N LEU A 66 -11.75 -0.25 12.31
CA LEU A 66 -11.77 -0.59 13.74
C LEU A 66 -12.17 0.61 14.60
N LYS A 67 -11.60 1.79 14.31
CA LYS A 67 -11.82 3.04 15.05
C LYS A 67 -11.76 4.26 14.12
N PRO A 68 -12.51 5.33 14.39
CA PRO A 68 -12.49 6.53 13.55
C PRO A 68 -11.38 7.50 13.94
N ALA A 69 -10.74 8.12 12.93
CA ALA A 69 -10.02 9.38 13.05
C ALA A 69 -10.98 10.59 12.91
N ARG A 70 -10.56 11.75 13.40
CA ARG A 70 -11.28 13.02 13.40
C ARG A 70 -10.46 14.12 12.72
N MET A 71 -11.13 15.24 12.47
CA MET A 71 -10.50 16.48 12.01
C MET A 71 -9.25 16.78 12.83
N ASP A 72 -8.20 17.21 12.15
CA ASP A 72 -6.88 17.50 12.70
C ASP A 72 -6.10 16.32 13.31
N ASP A 73 -6.59 15.08 13.30
CA ASP A 73 -5.74 13.96 13.65
C ASP A 73 -4.56 13.84 12.66
N VAL A 74 -3.37 13.47 13.18
CA VAL A 74 -2.24 13.03 12.34
C VAL A 74 -2.18 11.53 12.39
N VAL A 75 -2.74 10.89 11.38
CA VAL A 75 -2.66 9.44 11.23
C VAL A 75 -1.39 9.05 10.49
N VAL A 76 -0.89 7.86 10.72
CA VAL A 76 0.25 7.30 9.98
C VAL A 76 -0.24 6.09 9.18
N VAL A 77 0.01 6.11 7.87
CA VAL A 77 -0.21 4.96 7.01
C VAL A 77 1.07 4.11 7.02
N GLU A 78 0.99 2.95 7.63
CA GLU A 78 2.03 1.94 7.58
C GLU A 78 1.80 1.01 6.39
N THR A 79 2.85 0.72 5.61
CA THR A 79 2.78 -0.20 4.46
C THR A 79 3.90 -1.23 4.52
N ARG A 80 3.56 -2.51 4.31
CA ARG A 80 4.52 -3.62 4.27
C ARG A 80 4.19 -4.60 3.13
N PRO A 81 5.20 -5.14 2.42
CA PRO A 81 4.98 -6.27 1.53
C PRO A 81 4.67 -7.53 2.35
N ALA A 82 3.77 -8.38 1.86
CA ALA A 82 3.33 -9.60 2.54
C ALA A 82 3.47 -10.86 1.69
N LEU A 83 3.24 -10.76 0.37
CA LEU A 83 3.42 -11.89 -0.55
C LEU A 83 3.77 -11.37 -1.94
N LEU A 84 4.81 -11.92 -2.55
CA LEU A 84 5.28 -11.56 -3.89
C LEU A 84 5.14 -12.76 -4.83
N LYS A 85 4.38 -12.58 -5.92
CA LYS A 85 4.22 -13.56 -7.00
C LYS A 85 4.83 -13.02 -8.30
N ALA A 86 4.74 -13.79 -9.38
CA ALA A 86 5.33 -13.41 -10.66
C ALA A 86 4.75 -12.10 -11.26
N ALA A 87 3.45 -11.85 -11.08
CA ALA A 87 2.73 -10.72 -11.68
C ALA A 87 1.82 -9.98 -10.67
N SER A 88 2.02 -10.21 -9.38
CA SER A 88 1.20 -9.59 -8.33
C SER A 88 1.93 -9.54 -7.00
N MET A 89 1.50 -8.62 -6.13
CA MET A 89 1.97 -8.50 -4.76
C MET A 89 0.79 -8.28 -3.82
N THR A 90 0.82 -8.91 -2.65
CA THR A 90 -0.03 -8.56 -1.52
C THR A 90 0.73 -7.62 -0.60
N LEU A 91 0.10 -6.52 -0.20
CA LEU A 91 0.57 -5.56 0.79
C LEU A 91 -0.35 -5.63 2.01
N THR A 92 0.23 -5.52 3.21
CA THR A 92 -0.52 -5.18 4.42
C THR A 92 -0.36 -3.70 4.70
N GLN A 93 -1.46 -3.04 5.03
CA GLN A 93 -1.47 -1.63 5.38
C GLN A 93 -2.26 -1.40 6.66
N ARG A 94 -1.80 -0.46 7.48
CA ARG A 94 -2.51 0.01 8.67
C ARG A 94 -2.58 1.52 8.66
N VAL A 95 -3.70 2.08 9.11
CA VAL A 95 -3.78 3.49 9.49
C VAL A 95 -3.80 3.54 11.00
N VAL A 96 -2.80 4.20 11.58
CA VAL A 96 -2.60 4.25 13.04
C VAL A 96 -2.66 5.69 13.56
N LEU A 97 -3.09 5.86 14.80
CA LEU A 97 -2.98 7.10 15.56
C LEU A 97 -2.26 6.80 16.87
N GLY A 98 -1.00 7.21 16.97
CA GLY A 98 -0.11 6.72 18.03
C GLY A 98 0.09 5.20 17.89
N GLU A 99 -0.23 4.45 18.94
CA GLU A 99 -0.14 2.98 18.97
C GLU A 99 -1.44 2.29 18.50
N GLU A 100 -2.52 3.04 18.36
CA GLU A 100 -3.84 2.51 18.05
C GLU A 100 -4.00 2.23 16.55
N THR A 101 -4.49 1.04 16.19
CA THR A 101 -4.85 0.74 14.80
C THR A 101 -6.29 1.15 14.52
N LEU A 102 -6.47 2.12 13.63
CA LEU A 102 -7.78 2.63 13.22
C LEU A 102 -8.37 1.83 12.05
N VAL A 103 -7.52 1.50 11.07
CA VAL A 103 -7.88 0.73 9.88
C VAL A 103 -6.81 -0.31 9.60
N ALA A 104 -7.23 -1.53 9.25
CA ALA A 104 -6.35 -2.58 8.75
C ALA A 104 -6.78 -2.98 7.33
N ALA A 105 -5.82 -3.18 6.43
CA ALA A 105 -6.12 -3.57 5.06
C ALA A 105 -5.11 -4.59 4.50
N GLU A 106 -5.63 -5.55 3.75
CA GLU A 106 -4.85 -6.40 2.85
C GLU A 106 -5.17 -6.02 1.40
N VAL A 107 -4.15 -5.67 0.62
CA VAL A 107 -4.31 -5.19 -0.75
C VAL A 107 -3.53 -6.08 -1.71
N LEU A 108 -4.23 -6.70 -2.65
CA LEU A 108 -3.62 -7.41 -3.77
C LEU A 108 -3.52 -6.47 -4.97
N ILE A 109 -2.30 -6.15 -5.38
CA ILE A 109 -2.00 -5.41 -6.61
C ILE A 109 -1.43 -6.35 -7.68
N ALA A 110 -1.77 -6.10 -8.94
CA ALA A 110 -1.17 -6.76 -10.09
C ALA A 110 -0.32 -5.79 -10.89
N SER A 111 0.81 -6.27 -11.40
CA SER A 111 1.61 -5.55 -12.40
C SER A 111 0.94 -5.68 -13.77
N VAL A 112 0.83 -4.56 -14.47
CA VAL A 112 0.28 -4.49 -15.82
C VAL A 112 1.23 -3.74 -16.75
N VAL A 113 1.18 -4.09 -18.03
CA VAL A 113 1.83 -3.36 -19.13
C VAL A 113 0.77 -3.12 -20.18
N HIS A 114 0.56 -1.85 -20.55
CA HIS A 114 -0.52 -1.43 -21.46
C HIS A 114 -1.90 -2.02 -21.08
N GLY A 115 -2.21 -2.02 -19.78
CA GLY A 115 -3.47 -2.51 -19.23
C GLY A 115 -3.63 -4.04 -19.18
N ARG A 116 -2.63 -4.82 -19.60
CA ARG A 116 -2.65 -6.29 -19.55
C ARG A 116 -1.77 -6.82 -18.42
N PRO A 117 -2.14 -7.91 -17.73
CA PRO A 117 -1.28 -8.54 -16.73
C PRO A 117 0.11 -8.85 -17.29
N SER A 118 1.14 -8.43 -16.58
CA SER A 118 2.54 -8.68 -16.96
C SER A 118 3.33 -9.09 -15.74
N ARG A 119 4.47 -9.77 -15.93
CA ARG A 119 5.37 -10.07 -14.83
C ARG A 119 5.97 -8.78 -14.27
N LEU A 120 6.30 -8.81 -12.97
CA LEU A 120 7.12 -7.79 -12.37
C LEU A 120 8.49 -7.76 -13.07
N PRO A 121 8.97 -6.58 -13.49
CA PRO A 121 10.35 -6.39 -13.91
C PRO A 121 11.33 -6.93 -12.84
N PRO A 122 12.43 -7.62 -13.24
CA PRO A 122 13.36 -8.25 -12.30
C PRO A 122 13.92 -7.28 -11.26
N ASP A 123 14.27 -6.06 -11.67
CA ASP A 123 14.81 -5.01 -10.82
C ASP A 123 13.80 -4.55 -9.75
N ILE A 124 12.54 -4.34 -10.13
CA ILE A 124 11.46 -3.99 -9.19
C ILE A 124 11.22 -5.14 -8.22
N ARG A 125 11.24 -6.38 -8.71
CA ARG A 125 11.08 -7.58 -7.87
C ARG A 125 12.20 -7.69 -6.84
N GLU A 126 13.45 -7.45 -7.23
CA GLU A 126 14.61 -7.47 -6.34
C GLU A 126 14.49 -6.40 -5.24
N ARG A 127 14.14 -5.16 -5.61
CA ARG A 127 13.92 -4.06 -4.65
C ARG A 127 12.84 -4.37 -3.62
N ILE A 128 11.70 -4.91 -4.06
CA ILE A 128 10.61 -5.32 -3.16
C ILE A 128 11.06 -6.46 -2.24
N THR A 129 11.83 -7.42 -2.76
CA THR A 129 12.32 -8.56 -1.97
C THR A 129 13.30 -8.11 -0.90
N ALA A 130 14.23 -7.20 -1.23
CA ALA A 130 15.15 -6.62 -0.27
C ALA A 130 14.41 -5.86 0.84
N ALA A 131 13.44 -5.01 0.48
CA ALA A 131 12.64 -4.29 1.47
C ALA A 131 11.81 -5.21 2.38
N ALA A 132 11.35 -6.35 1.85
CA ALA A 132 10.67 -7.36 2.66
C ALA A 132 11.62 -8.05 3.65
N GLN A 133 12.85 -8.36 3.22
CA GLN A 133 13.89 -8.95 4.06
C GLN A 133 14.34 -7.99 5.16
N ASP A 134 14.54 -6.72 4.81
CA ASP A 134 14.82 -5.64 5.77
C ASP A 134 13.66 -5.46 6.75
N ALA A 135 12.43 -5.78 6.33
CA ALA A 135 11.23 -5.83 7.17
C ALA A 135 11.03 -7.19 7.88
N GLY A 136 11.93 -8.15 7.73
CA GLY A 136 11.87 -9.48 8.35
C GLY A 136 10.63 -10.28 7.96
N VAL A 137 10.06 -9.98 6.79
CA VAL A 137 8.88 -10.65 6.23
C VAL A 137 9.34 -11.57 5.10
N ASP A 138 9.02 -12.85 5.21
CA ASP A 138 9.12 -13.76 4.07
C ASP A 138 7.94 -13.54 3.12
N VAL A 139 8.24 -12.94 1.97
CA VAL A 139 7.26 -12.66 0.91
C VAL A 139 7.21 -13.77 -0.15
N SER A 140 7.92 -14.86 0.04
CA SER A 140 7.95 -15.96 -0.92
C SER A 140 6.59 -16.66 -1.01
N PRO A 141 6.17 -17.14 -2.19
CA PRO A 141 5.01 -18.00 -2.29
C PRO A 141 5.25 -19.26 -1.45
N LYS A 142 4.39 -19.51 -0.45
CA LYS A 142 4.36 -20.82 0.21
C LYS A 142 4.04 -21.87 -0.85
N THR A 143 4.93 -22.83 -1.05
CA THR A 143 4.73 -23.96 -1.97
C THR A 143 3.39 -24.62 -1.62
N ARG A 144 2.41 -24.57 -2.53
CA ARG A 144 1.20 -25.36 -2.38
C ARG A 144 1.61 -26.83 -2.50
N ARG A 145 1.49 -27.58 -1.40
CA ARG A 145 1.42 -29.04 -1.45
C ARG A 145 0.07 -29.44 -2.05
#